data_AF-A0A251WB93-F1
#
_entry.id   AF-A0A251WB93-F1
#
_cell.length_a   1.000
_cell.length_b   1.000
_cell.length_c   1.000
_cell.angle_alpha   90.00
_cell.angle_beta   90.00
_cell.angle_gamma   90.00
#
_symmetry.space_group_name_H-M   'P 1'
#
loop_
_entity.id
_entity.type
_entity.pdbx_description
1 polymer ?
#
loop_
_entity_poly.entity_id
_entity_poly.type
_entity_poly.pdbx_seq_one_letter_code
_entity_poly.pdbx_strand_id
1 'polypeptide(L)'
;MLELATLGLLTHKPLHGYRLKQQLEQFMSGWISVNYGSIYPLLRRLERDGLVQTLPAPKPPAPEPRRKVYAITPEGQQYWREQILDHPYESWVNSRTRFMVKFFFFEQIAPIERVQLLEHRLAACRRQLEVWTGQGKSWIIRDYADNPYAQQVRQWDLDNLHLEIQWLEKNLAQEQQMQQAESIESQI
;
A
#
# COMPACT_ATOMS: atom_id res chain seq x y z
N MET A 1 0.51 7.16 -2.39
CA MET A 1 0.89 5.77 -2.70
C MET A 1 2.34 5.66 -3.15
N LEU A 2 2.76 6.33 -4.24
CA LEU A 2 4.15 6.26 -4.72
C LEU A 2 5.18 6.68 -3.66
N GLU A 3 4.91 7.76 -2.91
CA GLU A 3 5.76 8.21 -1.81
C GLU A 3 5.90 7.16 -0.70
N LEU A 4 4.78 6.64 -0.20
CA LEU A 4 4.74 5.59 0.82
C LEU A 4 5.52 4.35 0.39
N ALA A 5 5.36 3.92 -0.86
CA ALA A 5 6.12 2.80 -1.43
C ALA A 5 7.61 3.11 -1.58
N THR A 6 7.95 4.34 -2.01
CA THR A 6 9.33 4.79 -2.18
C THR A 6 10.08 4.80 -0.86
N LEU A 7 9.50 5.41 0.16
CA LEU A 7 10.10 5.47 1.49
C LEU A 7 10.16 4.07 2.11
N GLY A 8 9.13 3.23 1.98
CA GLY A 8 9.13 1.87 2.51
C GLY A 8 10.14 0.92 1.87
N LEU A 9 10.53 1.14 0.60
CA LEU A 9 11.66 0.40 0.02
C LEU A 9 13.00 0.88 0.59
N LEU A 10 13.11 2.17 0.90
CA LEU A 10 14.33 2.77 1.43
C LEU A 10 14.52 2.51 2.93
N THR A 11 13.47 2.14 3.68
CA THR A 11 13.60 1.67 5.08
C THR A 11 14.37 0.35 5.18
N HIS A 12 14.24 -0.54 4.19
CA HIS A 12 15.00 -1.79 4.17
C HIS A 12 16.50 -1.58 3.91
N LYS A 13 16.84 -0.77 2.90
CA LYS A 13 18.24 -0.45 2.56
C LYS A 13 18.35 0.74 1.60
N PRO A 14 19.53 1.39 1.56
CA PRO A 14 19.83 2.35 0.51
C PRO A 14 19.78 1.72 -0.89
N LEU A 15 19.25 2.45 -1.87
CA LEU A 15 19.06 1.97 -3.24
C LEU A 15 19.53 2.99 -4.27
N HIS A 16 20.13 2.52 -5.36
CA HIS A 16 20.31 3.35 -6.55
C HIS A 16 18.95 3.76 -7.12
N GLY A 17 18.80 5.00 -7.57
CA GLY A 17 17.54 5.51 -8.12
C GLY A 17 16.94 4.63 -9.23
N TYR A 18 17.78 4.04 -10.09
CA TYR A 18 17.32 3.10 -11.11
C TYR A 18 16.79 1.78 -10.53
N ARG A 19 17.47 1.21 -9.53
CA ARG A 19 17.02 -0.03 -8.86
C ARG A 19 15.74 0.21 -8.09
N LEU A 20 15.64 1.34 -7.40
CA LEU A 20 14.41 1.77 -6.74
C LEU A 20 13.27 1.89 -7.74
N LYS A 21 13.49 2.53 -8.89
CA LYS A 21 12.50 2.59 -9.97
C LYS A 21 12.06 1.19 -10.44
N GLN A 22 13.00 0.29 -10.72
CA GLN A 22 12.68 -1.07 -11.15
C GLN A 22 11.87 -1.83 -10.10
N GLN A 23 12.24 -1.72 -8.82
CA GLN A 23 11.49 -2.35 -7.73
C GLN A 23 10.10 -1.77 -7.61
N LEU A 24 9.95 -0.45 -7.71
CA LEU A 24 8.65 0.23 -7.72
C LEU A 24 7.79 -0.22 -8.91
N GLU A 25 8.34 -0.33 -10.11
CA GLU A 25 7.65 -0.83 -11.29
C GLU A 25 7.17 -2.27 -11.10
N GLN A 26 8.07 -3.17 -10.68
CA GLN A 26 7.72 -4.57 -10.47
C GLN A 26 6.69 -4.75 -9.36
N PHE A 27 6.90 -4.09 -8.22
CA PHE A 27 6.02 -4.13 -7.07
C PHE A 27 4.63 -3.56 -7.40
N MET A 28 4.54 -2.36 -7.99
CA MET A 28 3.25 -1.70 -8.17
C MET A 28 2.51 -2.11 -9.45
N SER A 29 3.17 -2.74 -10.43
CA SER A 29 2.55 -3.13 -11.70
C SER A 29 1.31 -4.02 -11.58
N GLY A 30 1.20 -4.81 -10.50
CA GLY A 30 0.04 -5.66 -10.24
C GLY A 30 -1.20 -4.94 -9.71
N TRP A 31 -1.05 -3.74 -9.13
CA TRP A 31 -2.11 -3.09 -8.34
C TRP A 31 -2.33 -1.61 -8.65
N ILE A 32 -1.43 -0.97 -9.42
CA ILE A 32 -1.42 0.48 -9.62
C ILE A 32 -0.95 0.85 -11.04
N SER A 33 -1.65 1.81 -11.65
CA SER A 33 -1.06 2.61 -12.72
C SER A 33 -0.28 3.78 -12.10
N VAL A 34 1.04 3.69 -12.08
CA VAL A 34 1.91 4.78 -11.62
C VAL A 34 2.54 5.45 -12.83
N ASN A 35 2.51 6.79 -12.86
CA ASN A 35 3.37 7.54 -13.76
C ASN A 35 4.82 7.42 -13.26
N TYR A 36 5.56 6.43 -13.77
CA TYR A 36 6.95 6.18 -13.37
C TYR A 36 7.90 7.33 -13.71
N GLY A 37 7.50 8.26 -14.59
CA GLY A 37 8.20 9.53 -14.82
C GLY A 37 8.21 10.45 -13.59
N SER A 38 7.33 10.22 -12.61
CA SER A 38 7.24 11.00 -11.38
C SER A 38 8.20 10.55 -10.27
N ILE A 39 8.90 9.41 -10.41
CA ILE A 39 9.81 8.88 -9.38
C ILE A 39 10.98 9.84 -9.11
N TYR A 40 11.65 10.34 -10.14
CA TYR A 40 12.78 11.25 -9.94
C TYR A 40 12.37 12.64 -9.44
N PRO A 41 11.27 13.26 -9.91
CA PRO A 41 10.68 14.42 -9.25
C PRO A 41 10.35 14.19 -7.77
N LEU A 42 9.76 13.04 -7.44
CA LEU A 42 9.47 12.65 -6.06
C LEU A 42 10.75 12.54 -5.22
N LEU A 43 11.78 11.85 -5.71
CA LEU A 43 13.06 11.72 -4.99
C LEU A 43 13.71 13.07 -4.71
N ARG A 44 13.67 13.99 -5.68
CA ARG A 44 14.16 15.37 -5.47
C ARG A 44 13.36 16.11 -4.40
N ARG A 45 12.04 15.91 -4.37
CA ARG A 45 11.18 16.46 -3.31
C ARG A 45 11.55 15.88 -1.94
N LEU A 46 11.64 14.56 -1.82
CA LEU A 46 12.00 13.89 -0.57
C LEU A 46 13.39 14.28 -0.06
N GLU A 47 14.35 14.49 -0.96
CA GLU A 47 15.68 15.00 -0.63
C GLU A 47 15.63 16.44 -0.12
N ARG A 48 14.86 17.31 -0.78
CA ARG A 48 14.63 18.69 -0.33
C ARG A 48 13.92 18.77 1.02
N ASP A 49 12.95 17.89 1.25
CA ASP A 49 12.14 17.84 2.45
C ASP A 49 12.87 17.12 3.61
N GLY A 50 14.12 16.68 3.40
CA GLY A 50 14.97 16.05 4.43
C GLY A 50 14.58 14.62 4.80
N LEU A 51 13.67 13.99 4.05
CA LEU A 51 13.18 12.62 4.30
C LEU A 51 14.10 11.55 3.68
N VAL A 52 14.91 11.95 2.70
CA VAL A 52 15.87 11.09 2.00
C VAL A 52 17.17 11.86 1.82
N GLN A 53 18.31 11.17 1.83
CA GLN A 53 19.61 11.73 1.51
C GLN A 53 20.29 10.95 0.39
N THR A 54 21.15 11.63 -0.38
CA THR A 54 22.03 10.98 -1.36
C THR A 54 23.33 10.55 -0.69
N LEU A 55 23.68 9.27 -0.78
CA LEU A 55 24.99 8.77 -0.37
C LEU A 55 26.04 8.96 -1.49
N PRO A 56 27.32 9.19 -1.15
CA PRO A 56 28.40 9.22 -2.13
C PRO A 56 28.47 7.86 -2.86
N ALA A 57 28.28 7.87 -4.18
CA ALA A 57 28.59 6.69 -4.99
C ALA A 57 30.12 6.57 -5.13
N PRO A 58 30.71 5.36 -5.02
CA PRO A 58 32.12 5.15 -5.36
C PRO A 58 32.40 5.72 -6.76
N LYS A 59 33.50 6.46 -6.94
CA LYS A 59 33.89 7.00 -8.25
C LYS A 59 33.94 5.83 -9.26
N PRO A 60 33.11 5.82 -10.32
CA PRO A 60 33.24 4.79 -11.33
C PRO A 60 34.56 4.98 -12.10
N PRO A 61 35.18 3.89 -12.60
CA PRO A 61 36.38 3.95 -13.44
C PRO A 61 36.14 4.55 -14.84
N ALA A 62 34.89 4.84 -15.20
CA ALA A 62 34.45 5.40 -16.47
C ALA A 62 33.43 6.53 -16.24
N PRO A 63 33.20 7.45 -17.21
CA PRO A 63 32.20 8.51 -17.11
C PRO A 63 30.78 7.94 -17.26
N GLU A 64 30.34 7.12 -16.31
CA GLU A 64 28.93 6.79 -16.17
C GLU A 64 28.21 7.94 -15.46
N PRO A 65 26.99 8.31 -15.88
CA PRO A 65 26.19 9.30 -15.17
C PRO A 65 26.05 8.86 -13.72
N ARG A 66 26.62 9.64 -12.78
CA ARG A 66 26.71 9.35 -11.34
C ARG A 66 25.36 8.87 -10.82
N ARG A 67 25.20 7.55 -10.64
CA ARG A 67 23.95 6.96 -10.14
C ARG A 67 23.86 7.21 -8.63
N LYS A 68 23.15 8.28 -8.25
CA LYS A 68 22.83 8.59 -6.85
C LYS A 68 22.27 7.36 -6.14
N VAL A 69 22.82 7.06 -4.97
CA VAL A 69 22.25 6.11 -4.00
C VAL A 69 21.41 6.92 -3.04
N TYR A 70 20.15 6.57 -2.88
CA TYR A 70 19.24 7.21 -1.94
C TYR A 70 19.15 6.37 -0.67
N ALA A 71 19.15 7.03 0.48
CA ALA A 71 18.92 6.43 1.79
C ALA A 71 17.86 7.24 2.53
N ILE A 72 16.93 6.57 3.23
CA ILE A 72 15.99 7.26 4.09
C ILE A 72 16.71 7.86 5.30
N THR A 73 16.28 9.05 5.75
CA THR A 73 16.79 9.68 6.97
C THR A 73 15.98 9.23 8.20
N PRO A 74 16.43 9.47 9.44
CA PRO A 74 15.61 9.24 10.63
C PRO A 74 14.26 9.95 10.58
N GLU A 75 14.24 11.19 10.10
CA GLU A 75 13.01 11.99 9.90
C GLU A 75 12.10 11.33 8.85
N GLY A 76 12.70 10.81 7.76
CA GLY A 76 11.99 10.04 6.74
C GLY A 76 11.37 8.76 7.27
N GLN A 77 12.06 8.04 8.16
CA GLN A 77 11.54 6.82 8.78
C GLN A 77 10.35 7.12 9.67
N GLN A 78 10.45 8.15 10.51
CA GLN A 78 9.33 8.60 11.36
C GLN A 78 8.13 9.03 10.51
N TYR A 79 8.36 9.85 9.48
CA TYR A 79 7.30 10.27 8.57
C TYR A 79 6.65 9.06 7.88
N TRP A 80 7.44 8.12 7.37
CA TRP A 80 6.89 6.90 6.76
C TRP A 80 6.04 6.09 7.74
N ARG A 81 6.46 6.00 8.99
CA ARG A 81 5.76 5.29 10.06
C ARG A 81 4.40 5.90 10.38
N GLU A 82 4.28 7.21 10.32
CA GLU A 82 3.00 7.91 10.47
C GLU A 82 2.11 7.68 9.24
N GLN A 83 2.68 7.83 8.04
CA GLN A 83 1.93 7.69 6.78
C GLN A 83 1.42 6.26 6.54
N ILE A 84 2.11 5.23 7.03
CA ILE A 84 1.65 3.84 6.86
C ILE A 84 0.44 3.52 7.74
N LEU A 85 0.26 4.22 8.85
CA LEU A 85 -0.89 4.04 9.74
C LEU A 85 -2.08 4.96 9.37
N ASP A 86 -1.85 6.00 8.58
CA ASP A 86 -2.90 6.97 8.20
C ASP A 86 -4.00 6.41 7.29
N HIS A 87 -5.22 6.93 7.44
CA HIS A 87 -6.43 6.52 6.70
C HIS A 87 -7.09 7.71 5.98
N PRO A 88 -6.45 8.27 4.93
CA PRO A 88 -6.97 9.45 4.27
C PRO A 88 -8.25 9.13 3.48
N TYR A 89 -9.09 10.14 3.30
CA TYR A 89 -10.25 10.04 2.41
C TYR A 89 -9.79 9.94 0.95
N GLU A 90 -10.06 8.80 0.30
CA GLU A 90 -9.68 8.55 -1.09
C GLU A 90 -10.70 7.64 -1.79
N SER A 91 -10.62 7.55 -3.13
CA SER A 91 -11.52 6.69 -3.91
C SER A 91 -11.34 5.21 -3.53
N TRP A 92 -12.35 4.39 -3.80
CA TRP A 92 -12.32 2.94 -3.53
C TRP A 92 -11.06 2.26 -4.08
N VAL A 93 -10.69 2.59 -5.32
CA VAL A 93 -9.50 2.05 -6.00
C VAL A 93 -8.22 2.48 -5.28
N ASN A 94 -8.07 3.78 -4.97
CA ASN A 94 -6.88 4.29 -4.28
C ASN A 94 -6.75 3.70 -2.87
N SER A 95 -7.87 3.53 -2.15
CA SER A 95 -7.89 2.92 -0.82
C SER A 95 -7.44 1.46 -0.84
N ARG A 96 -7.96 0.67 -1.79
CA ARG A 96 -7.52 -0.72 -2.00
C ARG A 96 -6.03 -0.77 -2.28
N THR A 97 -5.56 0.06 -3.22
CA THR A 97 -4.17 0.09 -3.62
C THR A 97 -3.24 0.52 -2.48
N ARG A 98 -3.60 1.57 -1.72
CA ARG A 98 -2.84 1.98 -0.54
C ARG A 98 -2.75 0.83 0.45
N PHE A 99 -3.86 0.15 0.72
CA PHE A 99 -3.86 -0.99 1.62
C PHE A 99 -2.93 -2.12 1.14
N MET A 100 -2.88 -2.44 -0.16
CA MET A 100 -1.91 -3.41 -0.70
C MET A 100 -0.46 -2.97 -0.47
N VAL A 101 -0.17 -1.67 -0.61
CA VAL A 101 1.16 -1.13 -0.28
C VAL A 101 1.47 -1.28 1.21
N LYS A 102 0.50 -1.01 2.09
CA LYS A 102 0.67 -1.23 3.53
C LYS A 102 0.94 -2.70 3.82
N PHE A 103 0.13 -3.61 3.26
CA PHE A 103 0.23 -5.05 3.45
C PHE A 103 1.61 -5.61 3.08
N PHE A 104 2.19 -5.14 1.98
CA PHE A 104 3.54 -5.53 1.58
C PHE A 104 4.61 -5.23 2.65
N PHE A 105 4.43 -4.14 3.40
CA PHE A 105 5.36 -3.72 4.45
C PHE A 105 4.94 -4.19 5.85
N PHE A 106 4.00 -5.13 5.98
CA PHE A 106 3.55 -5.61 7.30
C PHE A 106 4.69 -6.08 8.18
N GLU A 107 5.73 -6.71 7.63
CA GLU A 107 6.93 -7.11 8.39
C GLU A 107 7.54 -5.96 9.22
N GLN A 108 7.43 -4.71 8.73
CA GLN A 108 7.96 -3.52 9.39
C GLN A 108 6.96 -2.83 10.33
N ILE A 109 5.73 -3.35 10.45
CA ILE A 109 4.63 -2.79 11.25
C ILE A 109 4.45 -3.66 12.50
N ALA A 110 4.11 -3.06 13.64
CA ALA A 110 3.87 -3.81 14.87
C ALA A 110 2.61 -4.69 14.75
N PRO A 111 2.58 -5.90 15.32
CA PRO A 111 1.44 -6.82 15.17
C PRO A 111 0.09 -6.17 15.49
N ILE A 112 -0.01 -5.40 16.57
CA ILE A 112 -1.24 -4.73 16.98
C ILE A 112 -1.79 -3.77 15.91
N GLU A 113 -0.92 -3.08 15.19
CA GLU A 113 -1.33 -2.16 14.14
C GLU A 113 -1.66 -2.90 12.83
N ARG A 114 -1.03 -4.04 12.55
CA ARG A 114 -1.41 -4.89 11.40
C ARG A 114 -2.87 -5.32 11.53
N VAL A 115 -3.27 -5.73 12.73
CA VAL A 115 -4.66 -6.04 13.08
C VAL A 115 -5.56 -4.83 12.83
N GLN A 116 -5.20 -3.64 13.34
CA GLN A 116 -5.99 -2.42 13.12
C GLN A 116 -6.14 -2.07 11.63
N LEU A 117 -5.07 -2.22 10.83
CA LEU A 117 -5.11 -1.97 9.39
C LEU A 117 -6.02 -2.96 8.66
N LEU A 118 -5.96 -4.24 9.02
CA LEU A 118 -6.82 -5.30 8.48
C LEU A 118 -8.29 -5.04 8.83
N GLU A 119 -8.59 -4.74 10.09
CA GLU A 119 -9.93 -4.41 10.57
C GLU A 119 -10.50 -3.17 9.87
N HIS A 120 -9.69 -2.12 9.72
CA HIS A 120 -10.11 -0.92 9.02
C HIS A 120 -10.50 -1.22 7.56
N ARG A 121 -9.67 -2.00 6.84
CA ARG A 121 -9.97 -2.37 5.45
C ARG A 121 -11.19 -3.29 5.37
N LEU A 122 -11.30 -4.26 6.27
CA LEU A 122 -12.44 -5.16 6.35
C LEU A 122 -13.76 -4.39 6.58
N ALA A 123 -13.74 -3.40 7.48
CA ALA A 123 -14.89 -2.53 7.71
C ALA A 123 -15.24 -1.70 6.46
N ALA A 124 -14.25 -1.20 5.72
CA ALA A 124 -14.48 -0.52 4.45
C ALA A 124 -15.11 -1.45 3.40
N CYS A 125 -14.64 -2.70 3.29
CA CYS A 125 -15.21 -3.70 2.38
C CYS A 125 -16.65 -4.07 2.75
N ARG A 126 -16.96 -4.25 4.03
CA ARG A 126 -18.33 -4.54 4.49
C ARG A 126 -19.28 -3.37 4.21
N ARG A 127 -18.88 -2.13 4.48
CA ARG A 127 -19.65 -0.93 4.10
C ARG A 127 -19.89 -0.86 2.60
N GLN A 128 -18.88 -1.16 1.79
CA GLN A 128 -19.02 -1.18 0.34
C GLN A 128 -20.02 -2.27 -0.08
N LEU A 129 -19.99 -3.45 0.54
CA LEU A 129 -20.91 -4.55 0.23
C LEU A 129 -22.36 -4.16 0.53
N GLU A 130 -22.60 -3.48 1.65
CA GLU A 130 -23.92 -2.94 2.00
C GLU A 130 -24.41 -1.91 0.98
N VAL A 131 -23.52 -1.10 0.40
CA VAL A 131 -23.88 -0.14 -0.66
C VAL A 131 -24.29 -0.85 -1.94
N TRP A 132 -23.60 -1.93 -2.32
CA TRP A 132 -23.90 -2.68 -3.56
C TRP A 132 -25.09 -3.64 -3.43
N THR A 133 -25.33 -4.18 -2.23
CA THR A 133 -26.46 -5.09 -1.95
C THR A 133 -27.72 -4.35 -1.53
N GLY A 134 -27.59 -3.13 -0.98
CA GLY A 134 -28.72 -2.29 -0.63
C GLY A 134 -29.56 -1.89 -1.85
N GLN A 135 -30.87 -2.14 -1.79
CA GLN A 135 -31.80 -1.70 -2.84
C GLN A 135 -31.74 -0.17 -3.01
N GLY A 136 -31.23 0.29 -4.15
CA GLY A 136 -31.45 1.67 -4.63
C GLY A 136 -30.47 2.77 -4.20
N LYS A 137 -29.30 2.47 -3.61
CA LYS A 137 -28.38 3.53 -3.12
C LYS A 137 -27.41 4.11 -4.16
N SER A 138 -27.22 3.47 -5.31
CA SER A 138 -26.44 4.03 -6.42
C SER A 138 -27.35 4.30 -7.62
N TRP A 139 -27.32 5.53 -8.12
CA TRP A 139 -28.12 5.94 -9.29
C TRP A 139 -27.72 5.13 -10.54
N ILE A 140 -26.43 4.83 -10.73
CA ILE A 140 -25.94 3.94 -11.80
C ILE A 140 -26.55 2.54 -11.69
N ILE A 141 -26.70 2.02 -10.47
CA ILE A 141 -27.28 0.70 -10.24
C ILE A 141 -28.74 0.64 -10.70
N ARG A 142 -29.48 1.74 -10.53
CA ARG A 142 -30.90 1.86 -10.87
C ARG A 142 -31.09 2.11 -12.37
N ASP A 143 -30.35 3.05 -12.92
CA ASP A 143 -30.57 3.52 -14.29
C ASP A 143 -30.11 2.49 -15.35
N TYR A 144 -29.27 1.53 -14.96
CA TYR A 144 -28.81 0.41 -15.79
C TYR A 144 -29.27 -0.96 -15.30
N ALA A 145 -30.34 -1.02 -14.48
CA ALA A 145 -30.80 -2.26 -13.87
C ALA A 145 -31.15 -3.35 -14.90
N ASP A 146 -31.73 -2.98 -16.03
CA ASP A 146 -32.14 -3.92 -17.09
C ASP A 146 -31.01 -4.27 -18.08
N ASN A 147 -29.83 -3.66 -17.94
CA ASN A 147 -28.70 -3.93 -18.83
C ASN A 147 -27.94 -5.20 -18.38
N PRO A 148 -27.95 -6.30 -19.15
CA PRO A 148 -27.31 -7.56 -18.75
C PRO A 148 -25.80 -7.43 -18.56
N TYR A 149 -25.12 -6.58 -19.32
CA TYR A 149 -23.68 -6.34 -19.15
C TYR A 149 -23.38 -5.55 -17.88
N ALA A 150 -24.23 -4.59 -17.52
CA ALA A 150 -24.09 -3.85 -16.26
C ALA A 150 -24.31 -4.76 -15.04
N GLN A 151 -25.23 -5.74 -15.15
CA GLN A 151 -25.41 -6.77 -14.13
C GLN A 151 -24.15 -7.64 -13.98
N GLN A 152 -23.52 -8.05 -15.10
CA GLN A 152 -22.30 -8.85 -15.06
C GLN A 152 -21.12 -8.09 -14.42
N VAL A 153 -20.93 -6.80 -14.74
CA VAL A 153 -19.90 -5.97 -14.11
C VAL A 153 -20.13 -5.86 -12.60
N ARG A 154 -21.38 -5.64 -12.18
CA ARG A 154 -21.74 -5.61 -10.76
C ARG A 154 -21.44 -6.94 -10.07
N GLN A 155 -21.81 -8.05 -10.69
CA GLN A 155 -21.56 -9.37 -10.12
C GLN A 155 -20.06 -9.58 -9.94
N TRP A 156 -19.26 -9.22 -10.94
CA TRP A 156 -17.80 -9.26 -10.84
C TRP A 156 -17.26 -8.40 -9.69
N ASP A 157 -17.78 -7.18 -9.50
CA ASP A 157 -17.38 -6.32 -8.38
C ASP A 157 -17.74 -6.93 -7.01
N LEU A 158 -18.93 -7.51 -6.89
CA LEU A 158 -19.39 -8.22 -5.68
C LEU A 158 -18.51 -9.44 -5.37
N ASP A 159 -18.20 -10.24 -6.39
CA ASP A 159 -17.34 -11.41 -6.25
C ASP A 159 -15.94 -11.01 -5.79
N ASN A 160 -15.36 -9.96 -6.39
CA ASN A 160 -14.07 -9.42 -5.96
C ASN A 160 -14.11 -8.89 -4.52
N LEU A 161 -15.22 -8.28 -4.12
CA LEU A 161 -15.38 -7.78 -2.76
C LEU A 161 -15.48 -8.93 -1.75
N HIS A 162 -16.21 -10.01 -2.07
CA HIS A 162 -16.25 -11.21 -1.23
C HIS A 162 -14.88 -11.88 -1.14
N LEU A 163 -14.16 -12.02 -2.25
CA LEU A 163 -12.79 -12.55 -2.27
C LEU A 163 -11.86 -11.74 -1.37
N GLU A 164 -11.94 -10.41 -1.46
CA GLU A 164 -11.13 -9.51 -0.62
C GLU A 164 -11.49 -9.65 0.87
N ILE A 165 -12.78 -9.72 1.21
CA ILE A 165 -13.25 -9.93 2.60
C ILE A 165 -12.72 -11.25 3.16
N GLN A 166 -12.87 -12.35 2.42
CA GLN A 166 -12.39 -13.67 2.85
C GLN A 166 -10.88 -13.68 3.08
N TRP A 167 -10.13 -13.05 2.18
CA TRP A 167 -8.68 -12.92 2.32
C TRP A 167 -8.30 -12.07 3.55
N LEU A 168 -8.99 -10.96 3.80
CA LEU A 168 -8.76 -10.13 5.00
C LEU A 168 -9.06 -10.88 6.29
N GLU A 169 -10.18 -11.59 6.36
CA GLU A 169 -10.58 -12.38 7.54
C GLU A 169 -9.56 -13.47 7.85
N LYS A 170 -9.06 -14.17 6.81
CA LYS A 170 -8.00 -15.17 6.97
C LYS A 170 -6.71 -14.56 7.55
N ASN A 171 -6.25 -13.43 7.01
CA ASN A 171 -5.02 -12.79 7.50
C ASN A 171 -5.20 -12.20 8.90
N LEU A 172 -6.38 -11.67 9.21
CA LEU A 172 -6.71 -11.16 10.54
C LEU A 172 -6.66 -12.28 11.59
N ALA A 173 -7.27 -13.43 11.30
CA ALA A 173 -7.22 -14.59 12.19
C ALA A 173 -5.78 -15.07 12.42
N GLN A 174 -4.94 -15.06 11.37
CA GLN A 174 -3.53 -15.43 11.46
C GLN A 174 -2.74 -14.48 12.37
N GLU A 175 -2.86 -13.17 12.20
CA GLU A 175 -2.18 -12.17 13.04
C GLU A 175 -2.64 -12.25 14.51
N GLN A 176 -3.94 -12.47 14.75
CA GLN A 176 -4.48 -12.65 16.10
C GLN A 176 -3.97 -13.92 16.79
N GLN A 177 -3.84 -15.03 16.06
CA GLN A 177 -3.27 -16.27 16.60
C GLN A 177 -1.80 -16.11 16.97
N MET A 178 -1.01 -15.43 16.13
CA MET A 178 0.40 -15.15 16.41
C MET A 178 0.57 -14.34 17.70
N GLN A 179 -0.24 -13.29 17.89
CA GLN A 179 -0.20 -12.47 19.11
C GLN A 179 -0.58 -13.25 20.38
N GLN A 180 -1.55 -14.16 20.29
CA GLN A 180 -1.93 -15.01 21.41
C GLN A 180 -0.80 -15.98 21.80
N ALA A 181 -0.11 -16.57 20.81
CA ALA A 181 1.03 -17.45 21.06
C ALA A 181 2.20 -16.72 21.74
N GLU A 182 2.58 -15.54 21.24
CA GLU A 182 3.65 -14.70 21.84
C GLU A 182 3.32 -14.24 23.27
N SER A 183 2.03 -13.98 23.55
CA SER A 183 1.56 -13.59 24.89
C SER A 183 1.65 -14.74 25.90
N ILE A 184 1.43 -15.99 25.46
CA ILE A 184 1.53 -17.18 26.31
C ILE A 184 2.99 -17.52 26.60
N GLU A 185 3.87 -17.44 25.58
CA GLU A 185 5.30 -17.68 25.75
C GLU A 185 5.98 -16.65 26.68
N SER A 186 5.51 -15.41 26.69
CA SER A 186 6.03 -14.35 27.56
C SER A 186 5.63 -14.50 29.04
N GLN A 187 4.75 -15.46 29.37
CA GLN A 187 4.24 -15.71 30.73
C GLN A 187 4.84 -16.98 31.38
N ILE A 188 5.69 -17.71 30.66
CA ILE A 188 6.40 -18.92 31.10
C ILE A 188 7.86 -18.58 31.40
#